data_AF-A0A1M7UC87-F1
#
_entry.id   AF-A0A1M7UC87-F1
#
_cell.length_a   1.000
_cell.length_b   1.000
_cell.length_c   1.000
_cell.angle_alpha   90.00
_cell.angle_beta   90.00
_cell.angle_gamma   90.00
#
_symmetry.space_group_name_H-M   'P 1'
#
loop_
_entity.id
_entity.type
_entity.pdbx_description
1 polymer ?
#
loop_
_entity_poly.entity_id
_entity_poly.type
_entity_poly.pdbx_seq_one_letter_code
_entity_poly.pdbx_strand_id
1 'polypeptide(L)' 'MDRQTETAAPRYRHRLSDLPRCISCSEELIAPEASAFRPNGEISYLWCCDYCGQSVVTRAAKVRVTLGQRVSRQ' A
#
# COMPACT_ATOMS: atom_id res chain seq x y z
N MET A 1 -5.82 30.11 0.37
CA MET A 1 -6.27 29.30 1.53
C MET A 1 -6.63 27.94 0.99
N ASP A 2 -5.77 26.99 1.32
CA ASP A 2 -5.45 25.78 0.59
C ASP A 2 -6.62 24.78 0.53
N ARG A 3 -6.91 24.29 -0.68
CA ARG A 3 -7.83 23.16 -0.91
C ARG A 3 -7.22 21.92 -0.27
N GLN A 4 -7.64 21.60 0.96
CA GLN A 4 -7.50 20.26 1.52
C GLN A 4 -8.32 19.30 0.66
N THR A 5 -7.70 18.83 -0.42
CA THR A 5 -8.16 17.67 -1.15
C THR A 5 -7.69 16.48 -0.32
N GLU A 6 -8.40 16.22 0.78
CA GLU A 6 -8.24 15.00 1.54
C GLU A 6 -8.84 13.88 0.67
N THR A 7 -8.07 13.46 -0.34
CA THR A 7 -8.26 12.18 -0.99
C THR A 7 -8.10 11.16 0.11
N ALA A 8 -9.22 10.77 0.72
CA ALA A 8 -9.30 9.64 1.61
C ALA A 8 -8.84 8.43 0.81
N ALA A 9 -7.54 8.19 0.80
CA ALA A 9 -6.96 6.99 0.28
C ALA A 9 -7.76 5.85 0.92
N PRO A 10 -8.28 4.90 0.12
CA PRO A 10 -9.00 3.76 0.68
C PRO A 10 -8.13 3.23 1.80
N ARG A 11 -8.75 2.99 2.97
CA ARG A 11 -8.08 2.50 4.16
C ARG A 11 -7.52 1.09 3.90
N TYR A 12 -6.48 1.01 3.07
CA TYR A 12 -5.50 -0.04 3.06
C TYR A 12 -4.77 0.14 4.40
N ARG A 13 -5.44 -0.31 5.46
CA ARG A 13 -4.77 -0.57 6.73
C ARG A 13 -3.89 -1.79 6.49
N HIS A 14 -2.81 -1.62 5.72
CA HIS A 14 -1.59 -2.30 6.09
C HIS A 14 -1.34 -1.79 7.49
N ARG A 15 -1.57 -2.63 8.50
CA ARG A 15 -1.11 -2.31 9.85
C ARG A 15 0.36 -1.90 9.68
N LEU A 16 0.82 -0.88 10.40
CA LEU A 16 2.23 -0.46 10.34
C LEU A 16 3.22 -1.64 10.50
N SER A 17 2.76 -2.77 11.02
CA SER A 17 3.49 -4.05 11.10
C SER A 17 3.64 -4.85 9.80
N ASP A 18 3.13 -4.41 8.65
CA ASP A 18 3.17 -5.13 7.36
C ASP A 18 3.92 -4.35 6.26
N LEU A 19 4.69 -3.32 6.63
CA LEU A 19 5.49 -2.59 5.64
C LEU A 19 6.71 -3.41 5.20
N PRO A 20 7.10 -3.33 3.92
CA PRO A 20 8.31 -3.99 3.46
C PRO A 20 9.54 -3.37 4.14
N ARG A 21 10.61 -4.16 4.32
CA ARG A 21 11.89 -3.70 4.88
C ARG A 21 12.98 -3.63 3.79
N CYS A 22 13.88 -2.65 3.83
CA CYS A 22 15.06 -2.61 2.95
C CYS A 22 15.89 -3.87 3.20
N ILE A 23 16.18 -4.63 2.14
CA ILE A 23 17.01 -5.84 2.22
C ILE A 23 18.45 -5.58 2.68
N SER A 24 18.91 -4.33 2.60
CA SER A 24 20.27 -3.94 2.96
C SER A 24 20.38 -3.43 4.40
N CYS A 25 19.52 -2.51 4.83
CA CYS A 25 19.60 -1.89 6.16
C CYS A 25 18.51 -2.35 7.13
N SER A 26 17.56 -3.20 6.70
CA SER A 26 16.42 -3.66 7.49
C SER A 26 15.44 -2.58 7.95
N GLU A 27 15.63 -1.33 7.52
CA GLU A 27 14.71 -0.22 7.80
C GLU A 27 13.37 -0.42 7.12
N GLU A 28 12.30 0.00 7.79
CA GLU A 28 10.93 -0.08 7.28
C GLU A 28 10.71 0.98 6.19
N LEU A 29 10.22 0.55 5.02
CA LEU A 29 9.93 1.43 3.91
C LEU A 29 8.55 2.05 4.12
N ILE A 30 8.50 3.32 4.49
CA ILE A 30 7.27 3.99 4.97
C ILE A 30 6.35 4.46 3.84
N ALA A 31 6.91 4.87 2.70
CA ALA A 31 6.13 5.36 1.56
C ALA A 31 6.70 4.83 0.23
N PRO A 32 5.85 4.32 -0.68
CA PRO A 32 6.30 3.97 -2.02
C PRO A 32 6.46 5.25 -2.86
N GLU A 33 7.56 5.34 -3.61
CA GLU A 33 7.82 6.46 -4.52
C GLU A 33 6.88 6.46 -5.72
N ALA A 34 6.48 5.29 -6.20
CA ALA A 34 5.59 5.14 -7.35
C ALA A 34 4.62 3.96 -7.19
N SER A 35 3.47 4.07 -7.85
CA SER A 35 2.52 2.96 -7.96
C SER A 35 2.06 2.78 -9.40
N ALA A 36 1.81 1.53 -9.80
CA ALA A 36 1.38 1.17 -11.15
C ALA A 36 0.20 0.19 -11.11
N PHE A 37 -0.86 0.52 -11.86
CA PHE A 37 -1.99 -0.37 -12.08
C PHE A 37 -1.67 -1.38 -13.17
N ARG A 38 -1.82 -2.66 -12.86
CA ARG A 38 -1.64 -3.76 -13.82
C ARG A 38 -2.99 -4.21 -14.40
N PRO A 39 -3.01 -4.79 -15.61
CA PRO A 39 -4.25 -5.24 -16.26
C PRO A 39 -5.02 -6.32 -15.49
N ASN A 40 -4.32 -7.09 -14.64
CA ASN A 40 -4.88 -8.12 -13.76
C ASN A 40 -5.57 -7.56 -12.51
N GLY A 41 -5.68 -6.24 -12.37
CA GLY A 41 -6.29 -5.58 -11.21
C GLY A 41 -5.38 -5.51 -9.97
N GLU A 42 -4.11 -5.91 -10.10
CA GLU A 42 -3.09 -5.72 -9.07
C GLU A 42 -2.50 -4.31 -9.13
N ILE A 43 -2.04 -3.83 -7.97
CA ILE A 43 -1.23 -2.61 -7.86
C ILE A 43 0.19 -3.03 -7.53
N SER A 44 1.16 -2.54 -8.30
CA SER A 44 2.58 -2.64 -7.95
C SER A 44 3.04 -1.35 -7.29
N TYR A 45 3.84 -1.45 -6.23
CA TYR A 45 4.43 -0.33 -5.51
C TYR A 45 5.94 -0.40 -5.63
N LEU A 46 6.57 0.68 -6.07
CA LEU A 46 8.01 0.87 -6.03
C LEU A 46 8.37 1.58 -4.74
N TRP A 47 9.24 0.97 -3.96
CA TRP A 47 9.77 1.51 -2.71
C TRP A 47 11.24 1.79 -2.90
N CYS A 48 11.70 2.92 -2.42
CA CYS A 48 13.12 3.23 -2.30
C CYS A 48 13.41 3.56 -0.86
N CYS A 49 14.53 3.04 -0.36
CA CYS A 49 14.95 3.34 0.98
C CYS A 49 15.75 4.64 1.01
N ASP A 50 15.35 5.56 1.89
CA ASP A 50 16.01 6.85 2.08
C ASP A 50 17.43 6.73 2.65
N TYR A 51 17.77 5.60 3.28
CA TYR A 51 19.08 5.37 3.88
C TYR A 51 20.05 4.61 2.97
N CYS A 52 19.60 3.47 2.43
CA CYS A 52 20.43 2.55 1.65
C CYS A 52 20.37 2.85 0.14
N GLY A 53 19.37 3.63 -0.33
CA GLY A 53 19.13 3.89 -1.76
C GLY A 53 18.66 2.67 -2.55
N GLN A 54 18.42 1.52 -1.90
CA GLN A 54 17.90 0.34 -2.57
C GLN A 54 16.44 0.49 -2.93
N SER A 55 16.09 -0.02 -4.11
CA SER A 55 14.74 -0.05 -4.61
C SER A 55 14.18 -1.47 -4.59
N VAL A 56 12.93 -1.61 -4.17
CA VAL A 56 12.21 -2.89 -4.15
C VAL A 56 10.78 -2.68 -4.64
N VAL A 57 10.23 -3.68 -5.32
CA VAL A 57 8.86 -3.63 -5.83
C VAL A 57 7.99 -4.63 -5.08
N THR A 58 6.88 -4.17 -4.50
CA THR A 58 5.86 -5.05 -3.92
C THR A 58 4.61 -5.06 -4.79
N ARG A 59 3.79 -6.11 -4.65
CA ARG A 59 2.52 -6.26 -5.37
C ARG A 59 1.40 -6.48 -4.37
N ALA A 60 0.33 -5.73 -4.52
CA ALA A 60 -0.89 -5.90 -3.75
C ALA A 60 -2.05 -6.28 -4.67
N ALA A 61 -2.74 -7.36 -4.33
CA ALA A 61 -4.01 -7.71 -4.97
C ALA A 61 -5.13 -6.86 -4.35
N LYS A 62 -5.99 -6.26 -5.18
CA LYS A 62 -7.24 -5.67 -4.70
C LYS A 62 -8.18 -6.79 -4.26
N VAL A 63 -8.34 -6.98 -2.95
CA VAL A 63 -9.48 -7.74 -2.44
C VAL A 63 -10.73 -6.91 -2.74
N ARG A 64 -11.58 -7.41 -3.63
CA ARG A 64 -12.89 -6.81 -3.88
C ARG A 64 -13.74 -7.03 -2.62
N VAL A 65 -13.88 -5.99 -1.81
CA VAL A 65 -14.86 -6.00 -0.73
C VAL A 65 -16.23 -5.83 -1.37
N THR A 66 -16.93 -6.93 -1.60
CA THR A 66 -18.35 -6.89 -1.96
C THR A 66 -19.09 -6.29 -0.78
N LEU A 67 -19.60 -5.07 -0.94
CA LEU A 67 -20.39 -4.34 0.06
C LEU A 67 -21.74 -5.07 0.22
N GLY A 68 -21.75 -6.22 0.92
CA GLY A 68 -22.90 -7.12 0.89
C GLY A 68 -22.93 -8.28 1.88
N GLN A 69 -22.04 -8.35 2.87
CA GLN A 69 -22.17 -9.35 3.95
C GLN A 69 -22.70 -8.70 5.23
N ARG A 70 -24.02 -8.49 5.28
CA ARG A 70 -24.75 -8.50 6.54
C ARG A 70 -24.66 -9.94 7.08
N VAL A 71 -23.68 -10.18 7.97
CA VAL A 71 -23.70 -11.37 8.82
C VAL A 71 -24.84 -11.18 9.80
N SER A 72 -26.01 -11.72 9.45
CA SER A 72 -27.10 -11.97 10.39
C SER A 72 -26.63 -13.10 11.32
N ARG A 73 -26.17 -12.74 12.51
CA ARG A 73 -26.05 -13.68 13.62
C ARG A 73 -27.46 -14.07 14.05
N GLN A 74 -27.81 -15.34 13.90
CA GLN A 74 -28.91 -15.97 14.63
C GLN A 74 -28.51 -16.18 16.08
#